data_AF-A0A3D8IUM2-F1
#
_entry.id   AF-A0A3D8IUM2-F1
#
_cell.length_a   1.000
_cell.length_b   1.000
_cell.length_c   1.000
_cell.angle_alpha   90.00
_cell.angle_beta   90.00
_cell.angle_gamma   90.00
#
_symmetry.space_group_name_H-M   'P 1'
#
loop_
_entity.id
_entity.type
_entity.pdbx_description
1 polymer ?
#
loop_
_entity_poly.entity_id
_entity_poly.type
_entity_poly.pdbx_seq_one_letter_code
_entity_poly.pdbx_strand_id
1 'polypeptide(L)'
;MNIMDKKLFFFAVVLVFLGILFTHKPPTSPLFLLPPKEVTTSTSEYFYNSLPTLDHAQSVHSATLTSLKDGSLLAMWFAGSGEGKPDVQIYGSLYNPKTNIWSKPKSYLDRFKLKKDSKQFIKMLGNPVLFRSPKGEIHFFVVGVSFGGWATSKIYHYISNDEGKSFTYKQRLDLGILLNLSHLVRSQPIALEDGGFYLPIYHELADKYPLIVRFDEQGNVLEQIKTTSLAGQLQPSLIATSPTKCLAVFRNYNDGPMNMQYCFDGGKKWGKPFASNVMNEGNSIALFGIGEKIFLVHNTRERNPQESRGTLVLSKLLDHQWKQITILDVAQGKREKGKSIEVSYPTAISNGEWVDIIYTYNRSHIAHIRFNTQWLKEKQ
;
A
#
# COMPACT_ATOMS: atom_id res chain seq x y z
N MET A 1 -22.27 -35.78 -41.17
CA MET A 1 -21.85 -36.38 -39.89
C MET A 1 -23.01 -37.15 -39.32
N ASN A 2 -22.88 -38.47 -39.26
CA ASN A 2 -23.93 -39.35 -38.76
C ASN A 2 -24.06 -39.17 -37.23
N ILE A 3 -25.17 -39.59 -36.61
CA ILE A 3 -25.42 -39.40 -35.17
C ILE A 3 -24.28 -39.98 -34.31
N MET A 4 -23.66 -41.06 -34.79
CA MET A 4 -22.52 -41.73 -34.16
C MET A 4 -21.26 -40.83 -34.11
N ASP A 5 -20.98 -40.08 -35.17
CA ASP A 5 -19.82 -39.17 -35.25
C ASP A 5 -19.96 -37.99 -34.28
N LYS A 6 -21.18 -37.48 -34.08
CA LYS A 6 -21.46 -36.40 -33.12
C LYS A 6 -21.24 -36.85 -31.67
N LYS A 7 -21.63 -38.09 -31.34
CA LYS A 7 -21.40 -38.66 -30.00
C LYS A 7 -19.92 -38.91 -29.73
N LEU A 8 -19.18 -39.40 -30.73
CA LEU A 8 -17.74 -39.63 -30.61
C LEU A 8 -16.95 -38.32 -30.44
N PHE A 9 -17.30 -37.28 -31.20
CA PHE A 9 -16.71 -35.95 -31.07
C PHE A 9 -17.00 -35.33 -29.69
N PHE A 10 -18.24 -35.40 -29.21
CA PHE A 10 -18.60 -34.91 -27.89
C PHE A 10 -17.83 -35.64 -26.77
N PHE A 11 -17.69 -36.97 -26.87
CA PHE A 11 -16.94 -37.76 -25.90
C PHE A 11 -15.44 -37.41 -25.90
N ALA A 12 -14.85 -37.17 -27.07
CA ALA A 12 -13.46 -36.71 -27.19
C ALA A 12 -13.25 -35.33 -26.57
N VAL A 13 -14.17 -34.38 -26.78
CA VAL A 13 -14.12 -33.05 -26.14
C VAL A 13 -14.23 -33.17 -24.61
N VAL A 14 -15.15 -33.99 -24.11
CA VAL A 14 -15.30 -34.24 -22.66
C VAL A 14 -14.05 -34.88 -22.07
N LEU A 15 -13.42 -35.84 -22.75
CA LEU A 15 -12.17 -36.45 -22.30
C LEU A 15 -10.99 -35.47 -22.32
N VAL A 16 -10.92 -34.56 -23.30
CA VAL A 16 -9.91 -33.48 -23.32
C VAL A 16 -10.15 -32.50 -22.17
N PHE A 17 -11.39 -32.08 -21.92
CA PHE A 17 -11.73 -31.23 -20.77
C PHE A 17 -11.44 -31.91 -19.43
N LEU A 18 -11.78 -33.19 -19.28
CA LEU A 18 -11.44 -33.99 -18.10
C LEU A 18 -9.92 -34.15 -17.97
N GLY A 19 -9.21 -34.41 -19.06
CA GLY A 19 -7.75 -34.49 -19.08
C GLY A 19 -7.06 -33.19 -18.67
N ILE A 20 -7.60 -32.04 -19.10
CA ILE A 20 -7.15 -30.70 -18.66
C ILE A 20 -7.46 -30.49 -17.16
N LEU A 21 -8.65 -30.89 -16.70
CA LEU A 21 -9.05 -30.80 -15.29
C LEU A 21 -8.20 -31.69 -14.37
N PHE A 22 -7.80 -32.88 -14.82
CA PHE A 22 -6.97 -33.82 -14.04
C PHE A 22 -5.46 -33.54 -14.12
N THR A 23 -5.00 -32.75 -15.10
CA THR A 23 -3.58 -32.35 -15.22
C THR A 23 -3.29 -30.98 -14.60
N HIS A 24 -4.30 -30.10 -14.47
CA HIS A 24 -4.19 -28.89 -13.66
C HIS A 24 -4.28 -29.22 -12.17
N LYS A 25 -3.14 -29.54 -11.55
CA LYS A 25 -3.02 -29.37 -10.09
C LYS A 25 -3.35 -27.92 -9.78
N PRO A 26 -4.31 -27.61 -8.89
CA PRO A 26 -4.54 -26.24 -8.48
C PRO A 26 -3.21 -25.68 -7.96
N PRO A 27 -2.81 -24.47 -8.39
CA PRO A 27 -1.54 -23.90 -7.97
C PRO A 27 -1.50 -23.89 -6.44
N THR A 28 -0.41 -24.39 -5.86
CA THR A 28 -0.23 -24.40 -4.41
C THR A 28 -0.45 -23.00 -3.86
N SER A 29 -1.12 -22.91 -2.72
CA SER A 29 -1.30 -21.64 -2.03
C SER A 29 0.06 -21.08 -1.64
N PRO A 30 0.31 -19.77 -1.86
CA PRO A 30 1.58 -19.20 -1.47
C PRO A 30 1.68 -19.15 0.05
N LEU A 31 2.91 -19.01 0.53
CA LEU A 31 3.17 -18.74 1.94
C LEU A 31 3.61 -17.28 2.09
N PHE A 32 3.13 -16.62 3.13
CA PHE A 32 3.54 -15.26 3.46
C PHE A 32 4.93 -15.24 4.10
N LEU A 33 5.75 -14.26 3.70
CA LEU A 33 6.91 -13.89 4.50
C LEU A 33 6.44 -13.14 5.74
N LEU A 34 6.93 -13.58 6.90
CA LEU A 34 6.55 -13.03 8.19
C LEU A 34 7.23 -11.67 8.46
N PRO A 35 6.66 -10.84 9.34
CA PRO A 35 7.31 -9.63 9.80
C PRO A 35 8.72 -9.92 10.37
N PRO A 36 9.66 -8.97 10.26
CA PRO A 36 11.02 -9.17 10.73
C PRO A 36 11.04 -9.43 12.24
N LYS A 37 11.92 -10.34 12.67
CA LYS A 37 12.10 -10.62 14.11
C LYS A 37 12.63 -9.38 14.83
N GLU A 38 12.25 -9.24 16.08
CA GLU A 38 12.71 -8.15 16.93
C GLU A 38 14.22 -8.24 17.16
N VAL A 39 14.94 -7.16 16.85
CA VAL A 39 16.32 -6.95 17.22
C VAL A 39 16.32 -6.13 18.51
N THR A 40 16.96 -6.65 19.56
CA THR A 40 17.01 -5.97 20.85
C THR A 40 18.08 -4.89 20.82
N THR A 41 17.68 -3.64 21.09
CA THR A 41 18.60 -2.52 21.32
C THR A 41 18.61 -2.16 22.81
N SER A 42 19.74 -1.65 23.31
CA SER A 42 19.87 -1.23 24.72
C SER A 42 19.57 0.25 24.95
N THR A 43 19.64 1.06 23.90
CA THR A 43 19.43 2.51 23.92
C THR A 43 18.10 2.85 23.28
N SER A 44 17.33 3.74 23.90
CA SER A 44 16.08 4.27 23.35
C SER A 44 16.39 5.40 22.37
N GLU A 45 15.93 5.30 21.12
CA GLU A 45 16.16 6.31 20.10
C GLU A 45 14.88 6.67 19.35
N TYR A 46 14.68 7.97 19.15
CA TYR A 46 13.56 8.56 18.43
C TYR A 46 14.02 9.79 17.64
N PHE A 47 13.65 9.83 16.36
CA PHE A 47 13.92 10.92 15.45
C PHE A 47 12.63 11.40 14.82
N TYR A 48 12.49 12.73 14.74
CA TYR A 48 11.43 13.40 14.00
C TYR A 48 12.09 14.29 12.96
N ASN A 49 11.77 14.06 11.69
CA ASN A 49 12.32 14.75 10.54
C ASN A 49 11.21 15.09 9.54
N SER A 50 11.54 15.89 8.54
CA SER A 50 10.73 16.10 7.35
C SER A 50 11.54 15.84 6.10
N LEU A 51 10.88 15.34 5.06
CA LEU A 51 11.46 15.28 3.73
C LEU A 51 11.56 16.71 3.19
N PRO A 52 12.61 17.05 2.43
CA PRO A 52 12.80 18.41 1.95
C PRO A 52 11.62 18.87 1.07
N THR A 53 11.22 20.12 1.25
CA THR A 53 10.13 20.73 0.49
C THR A 53 10.53 21.03 -0.95
N LEU A 54 9.51 21.23 -1.79
CA LEU A 54 9.64 21.64 -3.18
C LEU A 54 9.05 23.04 -3.30
N ASP A 55 9.88 24.06 -3.55
CA ASP A 55 9.45 25.47 -3.50
C ASP A 55 8.28 25.79 -4.45
N HIS A 56 8.18 25.08 -5.58
CA HIS A 56 7.11 25.24 -6.56
C HIS A 56 5.86 24.40 -6.28
N ALA A 57 5.91 23.45 -5.33
CA ALA A 57 4.78 22.58 -5.01
C ALA A 57 3.96 23.16 -3.85
N GLN A 58 2.70 23.49 -4.13
CA GLN A 58 1.76 24.00 -3.11
C GLN A 58 1.10 22.87 -2.32
N SER A 59 1.15 21.64 -2.85
CA SER A 59 0.61 20.46 -2.19
C SER A 59 1.49 19.23 -2.44
N VAL A 60 1.76 18.50 -1.37
CA VAL A 60 2.39 17.17 -1.39
C VAL A 60 1.51 16.17 -0.65
N HIS A 61 1.45 14.92 -1.11
CA HIS A 61 0.62 13.90 -0.44
C HIS A 61 0.99 12.47 -0.88
N SER A 62 0.37 11.49 -0.20
CA SER A 62 0.44 10.05 -0.47
C SER A 62 1.87 9.50 -0.59
N ALA A 63 2.62 9.56 0.51
CA ALA A 63 3.99 9.07 0.53
C ALA A 63 4.07 7.54 0.73
N THR A 64 5.11 6.94 0.15
CA THR A 64 5.48 5.53 0.26
C THR A 64 6.97 5.39 0.54
N LEU A 65 7.39 4.30 1.17
CA LEU A 65 8.78 4.08 1.61
C LEU A 65 9.22 2.64 1.36
N THR A 66 10.49 2.41 1.04
CA THR A 66 11.12 1.09 1.13
C THR A 66 12.54 1.21 1.67
N SER A 67 13.03 0.18 2.35
CA SER A 67 14.45 0.05 2.69
C SER A 67 15.27 -0.38 1.48
N LEU A 68 16.51 0.08 1.41
CA LEU A 68 17.53 -0.32 0.44
C LEU A 68 18.53 -1.27 1.08
N LYS A 69 19.38 -1.91 0.26
CA LYS A 69 20.35 -2.92 0.72
C LYS A 69 21.32 -2.43 1.80
N ASP A 70 21.73 -1.17 1.73
CA ASP A 70 22.69 -0.56 2.64
C ASP A 70 22.05 0.01 3.93
N GLY A 71 20.74 -0.23 4.12
CA GLY A 71 19.97 0.29 5.24
C GLY A 71 19.45 1.72 5.04
N SER A 72 19.82 2.40 3.95
CA SER A 72 19.15 3.64 3.56
C SER A 72 17.70 3.41 3.16
N LEU A 73 16.92 4.47 3.07
CA LEU A 73 15.52 4.38 2.67
C LEU A 73 15.27 5.20 1.41
N LEU A 74 14.40 4.71 0.54
CA LEU A 74 13.85 5.46 -0.58
C LEU A 74 12.39 5.79 -0.29
N ALA A 75 12.08 7.07 -0.20
CA ALA A 75 10.71 7.56 -0.15
C ALA A 75 10.28 8.11 -1.50
N MET A 76 9.00 7.95 -1.83
CA MET A 76 8.35 8.64 -2.95
C MET A 76 7.00 9.22 -2.55
N TRP A 77 6.61 10.33 -3.14
CA TRP A 77 5.34 11.00 -2.92
C TRP A 77 4.95 11.80 -4.17
N PHE A 78 3.67 12.16 -4.30
CA PHE A 78 3.28 13.08 -5.37
C PHE A 78 3.30 14.52 -4.87
N ALA A 79 3.66 15.45 -5.76
CA ALA A 79 3.68 16.88 -5.46
C ALA A 79 3.36 17.72 -6.70
N GLY A 80 2.73 18.88 -6.50
CA GLY A 80 2.41 19.86 -7.54
C GLY A 80 1.56 21.01 -7.00
N SER A 81 0.84 21.71 -7.88
CA SER A 81 -0.09 22.78 -7.52
C SER A 81 -1.31 22.30 -6.70
N GLY A 82 -1.64 21.02 -6.79
CA GLY A 82 -2.74 20.41 -6.04
C GLY A 82 -3.00 18.97 -6.48
N GLU A 83 -3.64 18.19 -5.62
CA GLU A 83 -4.04 16.83 -5.95
C GLU A 83 -4.93 16.80 -7.21
N GLY A 84 -4.64 15.86 -8.11
CA GLY A 84 -5.35 15.69 -9.37
C GLY A 84 -5.07 16.75 -10.44
N LYS A 85 -4.07 17.62 -10.24
CA LYS A 85 -3.67 18.62 -11.22
C LYS A 85 -2.68 18.05 -12.27
N PRO A 86 -2.66 18.60 -13.50
CA PRO A 86 -1.77 18.14 -14.57
C PRO A 86 -0.27 18.24 -14.30
N ASP A 87 0.14 19.14 -13.42
CA ASP A 87 1.54 19.40 -13.07
C ASP A 87 2.07 18.49 -11.94
N VAL A 88 1.21 17.62 -11.38
CA VAL A 88 1.62 16.64 -10.37
C VAL A 88 2.65 15.66 -10.94
N GLN A 89 3.76 15.51 -10.21
CA GLN A 89 4.81 14.53 -10.48
C GLN A 89 5.06 13.67 -9.24
N ILE A 90 5.69 12.52 -9.44
CA ILE A 90 6.20 11.67 -8.36
C ILE A 90 7.65 12.07 -8.10
N TYR A 91 7.89 12.58 -6.91
CA TYR A 91 9.22 12.91 -6.40
C TYR A 91 9.70 11.81 -5.46
N GLY A 92 11.02 11.72 -5.29
CA GLY A 92 11.64 10.83 -4.32
C GLY A 92 12.90 11.40 -3.70
N SER A 93 13.25 10.89 -2.51
CA SER A 93 14.41 11.28 -1.73
C SER A 93 14.98 10.06 -1.01
N LEU A 94 16.28 10.09 -0.73
CA LEU A 94 17.01 9.04 -0.03
C LEU A 94 17.33 9.48 1.40
N TYR A 95 17.02 8.62 2.38
CA TYR A 95 17.38 8.83 3.78
C TYR A 95 18.68 8.12 4.13
N ASN A 96 19.63 8.85 4.70
CA ASN A 96 20.86 8.27 5.22
C ASN A 96 20.73 8.02 6.74
N PRO A 97 20.69 6.75 7.20
CA PRO A 97 20.52 6.43 8.62
C PRO A 97 21.75 6.79 9.48
N LYS A 98 22.92 7.00 8.87
CA LYS A 98 24.13 7.40 9.61
C LYS A 98 24.13 8.88 9.97
N THR A 99 23.48 9.70 9.14
CA THR A 99 23.42 11.16 9.34
C THR A 99 22.04 11.65 9.72
N ASN A 100 21.02 10.78 9.66
CA ASN A 100 19.61 11.11 9.88
C ASN A 100 19.08 12.21 8.94
N ILE A 101 19.59 12.29 7.71
CA ILE A 101 19.27 13.35 6.75
C ILE A 101 18.70 12.75 5.45
N TRP A 102 17.69 13.44 4.90
CA TRP A 102 17.13 13.18 3.57
C TRP A 102 17.87 13.96 2.48
N SER A 103 18.09 13.33 1.32
CA SER A 103 18.66 13.98 0.14
C SER A 103 17.70 15.01 -0.46
N LYS A 104 18.22 15.90 -1.33
CA LYS A 104 17.34 16.75 -2.13
C LYS A 104 16.35 15.91 -2.96
N PRO A 105 15.10 16.35 -3.12
CA PRO A 105 14.11 15.60 -3.89
C PRO A 105 14.47 15.58 -5.37
N LYS A 106 14.20 14.46 -6.04
CA LYS A 106 14.32 14.29 -7.49
C LYS A 106 12.98 13.87 -8.07
N SER A 107 12.62 14.38 -9.25
CA SER A 107 11.45 13.86 -9.99
C SER A 107 11.78 12.51 -10.62
N TYR A 108 10.94 11.51 -10.34
CA TYR A 108 11.05 10.15 -10.88
C TYR A 108 10.08 9.91 -12.02
N LEU A 109 8.90 10.53 -11.97
CA LEU A 109 7.86 10.32 -12.96
C LEU A 109 6.97 11.56 -13.08
N ASP A 110 6.80 12.04 -14.30
CA ASP A 110 5.73 12.96 -14.67
C ASP A 110 4.75 12.27 -15.64
N ARG A 111 3.63 12.95 -15.92
CA ARG A 111 2.62 12.41 -16.83
C ARG A 111 3.12 12.22 -18.27
N PHE A 112 4.11 12.98 -18.73
CA PHE A 112 4.61 12.92 -20.10
C PHE A 112 5.50 11.70 -20.29
N LYS A 113 6.37 11.41 -19.32
CA LYS A 113 7.14 10.18 -19.22
C LYS A 113 6.21 8.98 -19.16
N LEU A 114 5.21 8.97 -18.26
CA LEU A 114 4.25 7.86 -18.21
C LEU A 114 3.50 7.68 -19.53
N LYS A 115 3.06 8.77 -20.17
CA LYS A 115 2.43 8.73 -21.50
C LYS A 115 3.34 8.08 -22.54
N LYS A 116 4.62 8.46 -22.59
CA LYS A 116 5.60 7.90 -23.53
C LYS A 116 5.82 6.42 -23.27
N ASP A 117 6.07 6.05 -22.01
CA ASP A 117 6.40 4.68 -21.60
C ASP A 117 5.21 3.72 -21.81
N SER A 118 4.00 4.14 -21.39
CA SER A 118 2.78 3.32 -21.48
C SER A 118 2.05 3.39 -22.82
N LYS A 119 2.42 4.35 -23.69
CA LYS A 119 1.71 4.69 -24.94
C LYS A 119 0.22 5.02 -24.73
N GLN A 120 -0.14 5.52 -23.54
CA GLN A 120 -1.51 5.91 -23.19
C GLN A 120 -1.59 7.40 -22.89
N PHE A 121 -2.76 8.00 -23.12
CA PHE A 121 -2.99 9.38 -22.68
C PHE A 121 -3.06 9.44 -21.15
N ILE A 122 -2.24 10.29 -20.54
CA ILE A 122 -2.17 10.49 -19.09
C ILE A 122 -2.46 11.96 -18.79
N LYS A 123 -3.54 12.21 -18.05
CA LYS A 123 -3.95 13.55 -17.64
C LYS A 123 -3.24 13.99 -16.36
N MET A 124 -3.19 13.10 -15.37
CA MET A 124 -2.64 13.34 -14.03
C MET A 124 -2.10 12.04 -13.43
N LEU A 125 -1.25 12.17 -12.41
CA LEU A 125 -0.75 11.08 -11.58
C LEU A 125 -1.38 11.11 -10.18
N GLY A 126 -1.37 9.99 -9.49
CA GLY A 126 -1.85 9.83 -8.12
C GLY A 126 -0.89 9.03 -7.25
N ASN A 127 -1.43 8.21 -6.37
CA ASN A 127 -0.67 7.51 -5.34
C ASN A 127 0.49 6.67 -5.92
N PRO A 128 1.72 6.87 -5.43
CA PRO A 128 2.81 5.92 -5.61
C PRO A 128 2.79 4.84 -4.51
N VAL A 129 3.25 3.64 -4.85
CA VAL A 129 3.60 2.57 -3.89
C VAL A 129 4.94 1.97 -4.30
N LEU A 130 5.86 1.88 -3.34
CA LEU A 130 7.16 1.25 -3.47
C LEU A 130 7.18 -0.08 -2.73
N PHE A 131 7.88 -1.06 -3.27
CA PHE A 131 8.11 -2.34 -2.62
C PHE A 131 9.43 -2.94 -3.09
N ARG A 132 10.36 -3.19 -2.16
CA ARG A 132 11.55 -3.97 -2.45
C ARG A 132 11.25 -5.45 -2.24
N SER A 133 11.32 -6.24 -3.30
CA SER A 133 11.11 -7.68 -3.25
C SER A 133 12.23 -8.36 -2.45
N PRO A 134 12.02 -9.59 -1.96
CA PRO A 134 13.08 -10.37 -1.31
C PRO A 134 14.32 -10.57 -2.20
N LYS A 135 14.18 -10.52 -3.53
CA LYS A 135 15.29 -10.59 -4.49
C LYS A 135 16.08 -9.29 -4.61
N GLY A 136 15.54 -8.18 -4.09
CA GLY A 136 16.17 -6.86 -4.08
C GLY A 136 15.71 -5.92 -5.19
N GLU A 137 14.86 -6.37 -6.11
CA GLU A 137 14.21 -5.52 -7.10
C GLU A 137 13.24 -4.56 -6.40
N ILE A 138 13.17 -3.30 -6.86
CA ILE A 138 12.21 -2.34 -6.33
C ILE A 138 11.08 -2.16 -7.33
N HIS A 139 9.89 -2.59 -6.95
CA HIS A 139 8.66 -2.39 -7.67
C HIS A 139 8.11 -1.00 -7.33
N PHE A 140 7.79 -0.22 -8.35
CA PHE A 140 7.14 1.07 -8.24
C PHE A 140 5.81 1.01 -8.97
N PHE A 141 4.72 1.06 -8.22
CA PHE A 141 3.36 1.16 -8.73
C PHE A 141 2.88 2.60 -8.62
N VAL A 142 2.17 3.08 -9.64
CA VAL A 142 1.65 4.44 -9.66
C VAL A 142 0.27 4.49 -10.28
N VAL A 143 -0.60 5.28 -9.69
CA VAL A 143 -1.91 5.59 -10.27
C VAL A 143 -1.74 6.63 -11.38
N GLY A 144 -2.30 6.34 -12.56
CA GLY A 144 -2.45 7.32 -13.65
C GLY A 144 -3.90 7.39 -14.10
N VAL A 145 -4.36 8.60 -14.42
CA VAL A 145 -5.75 8.86 -14.86
C VAL A 145 -5.76 9.43 -16.27
N SER A 146 -6.64 8.90 -17.12
CA SER A 146 -6.81 9.40 -18.50
C SER A 146 -7.98 10.37 -18.64
N PHE A 147 -9.15 10.08 -18.04
CA PHE A 147 -10.38 10.88 -18.18
C PHE A 147 -11.17 10.97 -16.86
N GLY A 148 -12.21 11.80 -16.71
CA GLY A 148 -13.25 11.61 -15.68
C GLY A 148 -12.85 11.45 -14.19
N GLY A 149 -11.70 11.98 -13.73
CA GLY A 149 -11.27 11.85 -12.32
C GLY A 149 -10.81 10.44 -11.95
N TRP A 150 -10.75 10.13 -10.64
CA TRP A 150 -10.23 8.84 -10.14
C TRP A 150 -11.01 7.61 -10.62
N ALA A 151 -12.24 7.79 -11.08
CA ALA A 151 -13.06 6.74 -11.70
C ALA A 151 -12.45 6.11 -12.97
N THR A 152 -11.46 6.76 -13.61
CA THR A 152 -10.73 6.17 -14.76
C THR A 152 -9.27 5.83 -14.44
N SER A 153 -8.94 5.77 -13.15
CA SER A 153 -7.60 5.39 -12.71
C SER A 153 -7.20 4.00 -13.19
N LYS A 154 -5.91 3.90 -13.51
CA LYS A 154 -5.20 2.67 -13.88
C LYS A 154 -3.92 2.61 -13.09
N ILE A 155 -3.41 1.40 -12.86
CA ILE A 155 -2.15 1.17 -12.16
C ILE A 155 -1.07 0.84 -13.19
N TYR A 156 0.04 1.55 -13.11
CA TYR A 156 1.22 1.34 -13.93
C TYR A 156 2.36 0.86 -13.06
N HIS A 157 3.17 -0.05 -13.59
CA HIS A 157 4.21 -0.76 -12.85
C HIS A 157 5.56 -0.54 -13.52
N TYR A 158 6.52 -0.12 -12.70
CA TYR A 158 7.93 0.01 -13.02
C TYR A 158 8.77 -0.88 -12.10
N ILE A 159 9.97 -1.24 -12.56
CA ILE A 159 10.94 -2.02 -11.77
C ILE A 159 12.29 -1.31 -11.80
N SER A 160 12.95 -1.25 -10.65
CA SER A 160 14.36 -0.85 -10.50
C SER A 160 15.19 -2.06 -10.11
N ASN A 161 16.33 -2.22 -10.79
CA ASN A 161 17.38 -3.21 -10.51
C ASN A 161 18.65 -2.56 -9.94
N ASP A 162 18.60 -1.25 -9.63
CA ASP A 162 19.77 -0.43 -9.28
C ASP A 162 19.55 0.35 -7.97
N GLU A 163 18.84 -0.28 -7.02
CA GLU A 163 18.49 0.29 -5.70
C GLU A 163 17.77 1.65 -5.81
N GLY A 164 16.88 1.77 -6.80
CA GLY A 164 16.00 2.93 -6.96
C GLY A 164 16.66 4.16 -7.60
N LYS A 165 17.83 4.00 -8.24
CA LYS A 165 18.46 5.09 -9.01
C LYS A 165 17.69 5.38 -10.29
N SER A 166 17.18 4.34 -10.95
CA SER A 166 16.33 4.41 -12.14
C SER A 166 15.23 3.36 -12.13
N PHE A 167 14.15 3.61 -12.88
CA PHE A 167 12.98 2.75 -12.95
C PHE A 167 12.60 2.52 -14.42
N THR A 168 12.49 1.25 -14.81
CA THR A 168 12.10 0.84 -16.16
C THR A 168 10.63 0.42 -16.16
N TYR A 169 9.88 0.91 -17.15
CA TYR A 169 8.47 0.56 -17.31
C TYR A 169 8.32 -0.93 -17.61
N LYS A 170 7.46 -1.61 -16.85
CA LYS A 170 7.18 -3.04 -17.02
C LYS A 170 5.84 -3.24 -17.72
N GLN A 171 4.75 -2.71 -17.16
CA GLN A 171 3.40 -2.92 -17.69
C GLN A 171 2.38 -1.94 -17.10
N ARG A 172 1.19 -1.89 -17.72
CA ARG A 172 -0.05 -1.48 -17.05
C ARG A 172 -0.68 -2.75 -16.47
N LEU A 173 -1.20 -2.70 -15.26
CA LEU A 173 -1.92 -3.84 -14.69
C LEU A 173 -3.31 -3.93 -15.31
N ASP A 174 -3.64 -5.02 -16.00
CA ASP A 174 -4.95 -5.27 -16.63
C ASP A 174 -5.86 -6.10 -15.73
N LEU A 175 -6.70 -5.41 -14.95
CA LEU A 175 -7.36 -5.93 -13.74
C LEU A 175 -8.90 -6.08 -13.87
N GLY A 176 -9.45 -5.84 -15.07
CA GLY A 176 -10.89 -5.95 -15.28
C GLY A 176 -11.29 -5.93 -16.75
N ILE A 177 -12.48 -6.49 -17.01
CA ILE A 177 -13.04 -6.65 -18.36
C ILE A 177 -13.57 -5.31 -18.91
N LEU A 178 -14.04 -4.41 -18.04
CA LEU A 178 -14.61 -3.12 -18.43
C LEU A 178 -13.55 -2.01 -18.47
N LEU A 179 -12.72 -2.00 -19.52
CA LEU A 179 -11.66 -1.01 -19.80
C LEU A 179 -10.60 -0.84 -18.68
N ASN A 180 -10.63 -1.71 -17.67
CA ASN A 180 -9.69 -1.73 -16.55
C ASN A 180 -9.62 -0.36 -15.84
N LEU A 181 -10.79 0.18 -15.50
CA LEU A 181 -10.92 1.51 -14.89
C LEU A 181 -11.10 1.43 -13.38
N SER A 182 -10.75 2.54 -12.74
CA SER A 182 -10.99 2.79 -11.32
C SER A 182 -10.17 1.96 -10.34
N HIS A 183 -9.03 1.42 -10.74
CA HIS A 183 -8.13 0.70 -9.83
C HIS A 183 -7.02 1.63 -9.32
N LEU A 184 -6.83 1.63 -7.99
CA LEU A 184 -5.85 2.48 -7.31
C LEU A 184 -5.01 1.69 -6.31
N VAL A 185 -3.77 2.15 -6.11
CA VAL A 185 -2.87 1.63 -5.07
C VAL A 185 -2.79 2.61 -3.89
N ARG A 186 -2.42 2.11 -2.71
CA ARG A 186 -2.10 2.96 -1.55
C ARG A 186 -1.21 2.30 -0.52
N SER A 187 -1.57 1.11 -0.07
CA SER A 187 -0.92 0.42 1.05
C SER A 187 0.28 -0.40 0.59
N GLN A 188 1.17 -0.74 1.55
CA GLN A 188 2.36 -1.54 1.30
C GLN A 188 2.02 -2.95 0.77
N PRO A 189 2.75 -3.45 -0.25
CA PRO A 189 2.70 -4.85 -0.64
C PRO A 189 3.26 -5.76 0.45
N ILE A 190 2.82 -7.02 0.44
CA ILE A 190 3.31 -8.06 1.34
C ILE A 190 4.00 -9.16 0.55
N ALA A 191 5.21 -9.51 0.97
CA ALA A 191 6.06 -10.48 0.28
C ALA A 191 5.61 -11.93 0.57
N LEU A 192 5.89 -12.81 -0.38
CA LEU A 192 5.61 -14.24 -0.30
C LEU A 192 6.91 -15.04 -0.35
N GLU A 193 6.89 -16.26 0.21
CA GLU A 193 8.06 -17.15 0.23
C GLU A 193 8.43 -17.68 -1.15
N ASP A 194 7.49 -17.69 -2.09
CA ASP A 194 7.73 -18.04 -3.50
C ASP A 194 8.44 -16.92 -4.29
N GLY A 195 8.88 -15.86 -3.61
CA GLY A 195 9.53 -14.69 -4.21
C GLY A 195 8.54 -13.68 -4.81
N GLY A 196 7.27 -14.05 -4.94
CA GLY A 196 6.19 -13.16 -5.35
C GLY A 196 5.73 -12.23 -4.23
N PHE A 197 4.61 -11.56 -4.47
CA PHE A 197 4.00 -10.64 -3.49
C PHE A 197 2.52 -10.40 -3.79
N TYR A 198 1.82 -9.91 -2.78
CA TYR A 198 0.48 -9.36 -2.92
C TYR A 198 0.52 -7.83 -2.87
N LEU A 199 -0.07 -7.18 -3.87
CA LEU A 199 -0.31 -5.74 -3.92
C LEU A 199 -1.75 -5.43 -3.50
N PRO A 200 -1.97 -4.75 -2.36
CA PRO A 200 -3.30 -4.28 -1.99
C PRO A 200 -3.74 -3.12 -2.89
N ILE A 201 -4.92 -3.24 -3.48
CA ILE A 201 -5.53 -2.22 -4.34
C ILE A 201 -6.97 -1.97 -3.92
N TYR A 202 -7.63 -0.98 -4.54
CA TYR A 202 -9.05 -0.75 -4.34
C TYR A 202 -9.71 -0.21 -5.60
N HIS A 203 -11.03 -0.35 -5.65
CA HIS A 203 -11.89 0.15 -6.71
C HIS A 203 -12.82 1.26 -6.20
N GLU A 204 -13.08 2.30 -7.00
CA GLU A 204 -13.90 3.46 -6.60
C GLU A 204 -15.17 3.69 -7.42
N LEU A 205 -15.27 3.16 -8.64
CA LEU A 205 -16.38 3.41 -9.55
C LEU A 205 -17.62 2.59 -9.17
N ALA A 206 -18.75 3.28 -9.02
CA ALA A 206 -20.05 2.74 -8.59
C ALA A 206 -20.03 2.11 -7.18
N ASP A 207 -19.37 0.95 -7.04
CA ASP A 207 -19.14 0.30 -5.77
C ASP A 207 -17.67 0.46 -5.33
N LYS A 208 -17.48 0.62 -4.01
CA LYS A 208 -16.20 0.87 -3.36
C LYS A 208 -15.78 -0.37 -2.61
N TYR A 209 -14.75 -1.05 -3.11
CA TYR A 209 -14.33 -2.32 -2.53
C TYR A 209 -12.82 -2.54 -2.63
N PRO A 210 -12.25 -3.30 -1.69
CA PRO A 210 -10.84 -3.66 -1.68
C PRO A 210 -10.59 -4.90 -2.53
N LEU A 211 -9.40 -4.96 -3.11
CA LEU A 211 -8.91 -6.08 -3.89
C LEU A 211 -7.45 -6.33 -3.53
N ILE A 212 -6.95 -7.50 -3.87
CA ILE A 212 -5.53 -7.83 -3.82
C ILE A 212 -5.13 -8.42 -5.16
N VAL A 213 -3.96 -8.02 -5.66
CA VAL A 213 -3.38 -8.58 -6.87
C VAL A 213 -2.14 -9.39 -6.50
N ARG A 214 -2.08 -10.65 -6.92
CA ARG A 214 -0.91 -11.50 -6.75
C ARG A 214 0.05 -11.31 -7.92
N PHE A 215 1.32 -11.25 -7.58
CA PHE A 215 2.41 -11.23 -8.53
C PHE A 215 3.33 -12.43 -8.31
N ASP A 216 3.95 -12.90 -9.39
CA ASP A 216 5.09 -13.81 -9.32
C ASP A 216 6.38 -13.06 -8.94
N GLU A 217 7.46 -13.82 -8.80
CA GLU A 217 8.80 -13.30 -8.49
C GLU A 217 9.42 -12.44 -9.60
N GLN A 218 8.85 -12.37 -10.80
CA GLN A 218 9.25 -11.45 -11.88
C GLN A 218 8.35 -10.20 -11.95
N GLY A 219 7.37 -10.09 -11.06
CA GLY A 219 6.40 -9.01 -11.08
C GLY A 219 5.38 -9.11 -12.21
N ASN A 220 5.07 -10.30 -12.72
CA ASN A 220 3.91 -10.52 -13.60
C ASN A 220 2.65 -10.79 -12.75
N VAL A 221 1.50 -10.30 -13.21
CA VAL A 221 0.22 -10.51 -12.53
C VAL A 221 -0.22 -11.96 -12.71
N LEU A 222 -0.56 -12.64 -11.61
CA LEU A 222 -1.07 -14.00 -11.62
C LEU A 222 -2.58 -14.07 -11.43
N GLU A 223 -3.10 -13.34 -10.43
CA GLU A 223 -4.50 -13.38 -10.07
C GLU A 223 -4.93 -12.09 -9.35
N GLN A 224 -6.22 -11.81 -9.41
CA GLN A 224 -6.88 -10.78 -8.62
C GLN A 224 -7.90 -11.43 -7.70
N ILE A 225 -7.89 -11.01 -6.44
CA ILE A 225 -8.69 -11.58 -5.36
C ILE A 225 -9.57 -10.48 -4.77
N LYS A 226 -10.88 -10.70 -4.76
CA LYS A 226 -11.82 -9.87 -3.99
C LYS A 226 -11.89 -10.39 -2.57
N THR A 227 -11.55 -9.54 -1.61
CA THR A 227 -11.33 -9.98 -0.22
C THR A 227 -12.62 -10.01 0.60
N THR A 228 -13.60 -9.18 0.24
CA THR A 228 -14.84 -9.01 1.02
C THR A 228 -16.03 -8.72 0.13
N SER A 229 -17.22 -9.10 0.60
CA SER A 229 -18.51 -8.70 0.02
C SER A 229 -19.04 -7.40 0.63
N LEU A 230 -18.38 -6.83 1.65
CA LEU A 230 -18.79 -5.55 2.22
C LEU A 230 -18.50 -4.42 1.23
N ALA A 231 -19.51 -3.57 1.04
CA ALA A 231 -19.38 -2.31 0.33
C ALA A 231 -18.71 -1.24 1.21
N GLY A 232 -18.13 -0.23 0.58
CA GLY A 232 -17.57 0.93 1.26
C GLY A 232 -16.26 0.66 2.00
N GLN A 233 -15.53 -0.39 1.63
CA GLN A 233 -14.20 -0.68 2.16
C GLN A 233 -13.14 -0.37 1.11
N LEU A 234 -12.08 0.32 1.50
CA LEU A 234 -11.05 0.84 0.62
C LEU A 234 -9.66 0.63 1.23
N GLN A 235 -8.63 0.79 0.40
CA GLN A 235 -7.22 0.88 0.82
C GLN A 235 -6.82 -0.18 1.86
N PRO A 236 -6.99 -1.48 1.56
CA PRO A 236 -6.66 -2.55 2.50
C PRO A 236 -5.17 -2.48 2.89
N SER A 237 -4.86 -2.58 4.17
CA SER A 237 -3.49 -2.81 4.65
C SER A 237 -3.42 -4.22 5.24
N LEU A 238 -2.40 -4.98 4.85
CA LEU A 238 -2.24 -6.38 5.19
C LEU A 238 -0.98 -6.63 6.03
N ILE A 239 -1.05 -7.60 6.91
CA ILE A 239 0.11 -8.12 7.64
C ILE A 239 -0.01 -9.64 7.80
N ALA A 240 1.10 -10.36 7.62
CA ALA A 240 1.13 -11.80 7.85
C ALA A 240 1.10 -12.09 9.35
N THR A 241 0.28 -13.07 9.74
CA THR A 241 0.19 -13.56 11.13
C THR A 241 0.74 -14.97 11.28
N SER A 242 0.85 -15.70 10.17
CA SER A 242 1.57 -16.98 10.03
C SER A 242 1.84 -17.20 8.53
N PRO A 243 2.64 -18.21 8.13
CA PRO A 243 2.89 -18.47 6.72
C PRO A 243 1.61 -18.67 5.88
N THR A 244 0.50 -19.09 6.50
CA THR A 244 -0.76 -19.34 5.78
C THR A 244 -1.88 -18.35 6.12
N LYS A 245 -1.67 -17.40 7.03
CA LYS A 245 -2.71 -16.48 7.52
C LYS A 245 -2.25 -15.03 7.51
N CYS A 246 -3.18 -14.13 7.26
CA CYS A 246 -2.95 -12.69 7.36
C CYS A 246 -4.11 -11.99 8.08
N LEU A 247 -3.84 -10.78 8.57
CA LEU A 247 -4.85 -9.83 9.01
C LEU A 247 -4.89 -8.69 8.00
N ALA A 248 -6.08 -8.29 7.60
CA ALA A 248 -6.34 -7.07 6.85
C ALA A 248 -7.15 -6.08 7.67
N VAL A 249 -6.83 -4.80 7.50
CA VAL A 249 -7.58 -3.67 8.03
C VAL A 249 -7.94 -2.75 6.86
N PHE A 250 -9.15 -2.18 6.89
CA PHE A 250 -9.67 -1.38 5.78
C PHE A 250 -9.88 0.08 6.20
N ARG A 251 -9.66 0.99 5.26
CA ARG A 251 -10.23 2.33 5.33
C ARG A 251 -11.72 2.23 5.02
N ASN A 252 -12.55 2.83 5.87
CA ASN A 252 -13.98 2.95 5.58
C ASN A 252 -14.21 4.11 4.61
N TYR A 253 -15.20 3.98 3.74
CA TYR A 253 -15.69 5.09 2.93
C TYR A 253 -16.57 6.04 3.76
N ASN A 254 -17.43 5.48 4.61
CA ASN A 254 -18.30 6.21 5.53
C ASN A 254 -17.78 6.08 6.96
N ASP A 255 -18.06 7.08 7.79
CA ASP A 255 -17.65 7.09 9.19
C ASP A 255 -18.26 5.89 9.94
N GLY A 256 -17.44 5.23 10.75
CA GLY A 256 -17.87 4.07 11.52
C GLY A 256 -16.70 3.29 12.13
N PRO A 257 -16.98 2.22 12.88
CA PRO A 257 -15.95 1.31 13.34
C PRO A 257 -15.16 0.74 12.15
N MET A 258 -13.83 0.75 12.27
CA MET A 258 -12.91 0.25 11.28
C MET A 258 -13.05 -1.27 11.16
N ASN A 259 -13.17 -1.76 9.93
CA ASN A 259 -13.33 -3.19 9.67
C ASN A 259 -11.98 -3.92 9.62
N MET A 260 -11.97 -5.13 10.15
CA MET A 260 -10.86 -6.08 10.10
C MET A 260 -11.33 -7.41 9.50
N GLN A 261 -10.41 -8.15 8.92
CA GLN A 261 -10.71 -9.45 8.32
C GLN A 261 -9.46 -10.33 8.32
N TYR A 262 -9.61 -11.60 8.71
CA TYR A 262 -8.54 -12.59 8.58
C TYR A 262 -8.59 -13.26 7.21
N CYS A 263 -7.42 -13.51 6.64
CA CYS A 263 -7.24 -14.39 5.49
C CYS A 263 -6.55 -15.69 5.90
N PHE A 264 -6.80 -16.73 5.13
CA PHE A 264 -6.29 -18.09 5.30
C PHE A 264 -5.80 -18.62 3.95
N ASP A 265 -5.16 -19.79 3.98
CA ASP A 265 -4.75 -20.51 2.76
C ASP A 265 -3.88 -19.60 1.85
N GLY A 266 -2.92 -18.91 2.47
CA GLY A 266 -2.01 -18.01 1.76
C GLY A 266 -2.68 -16.77 1.18
N GLY A 267 -3.83 -16.34 1.73
CA GLY A 267 -4.57 -15.19 1.18
C GLY A 267 -5.60 -15.54 0.10
N LYS A 268 -5.80 -16.82 -0.20
CA LYS A 268 -6.84 -17.27 -1.14
C LYS A 268 -8.23 -17.38 -0.51
N LYS A 269 -8.32 -17.53 0.81
CA LYS A 269 -9.59 -17.63 1.54
C LYS A 269 -9.71 -16.49 2.54
N TRP A 270 -10.90 -15.92 2.66
CA TRP A 270 -11.17 -14.76 3.49
C TRP A 270 -12.32 -15.04 4.45
N GLY A 271 -12.10 -14.80 5.74
CA GLY A 271 -13.11 -14.94 6.78
C GLY A 271 -14.17 -13.83 6.72
N LYS A 272 -15.18 -13.88 7.59
CA LYS A 272 -16.15 -12.79 7.69
C LYS A 272 -15.48 -11.53 8.26
N PRO A 273 -15.67 -10.34 7.67
CA PRO A 273 -15.19 -9.10 8.28
C PRO A 273 -15.90 -8.83 9.61
N PHE A 274 -15.19 -8.17 10.52
CA PHE A 274 -15.69 -7.79 11.83
C PHE A 274 -15.18 -6.40 12.22
N ALA A 275 -15.98 -5.68 13.00
CA ALA A 275 -15.63 -4.34 13.47
C ALA A 275 -14.54 -4.40 14.56
N SER A 276 -13.64 -3.42 14.55
CA SER A 276 -12.72 -3.15 15.66
C SER A 276 -13.25 -2.06 16.59
N ASN A 277 -12.56 -1.81 17.70
CA ASN A 277 -12.82 -0.71 18.63
C ASN A 277 -12.36 0.68 18.14
N VAL A 278 -11.75 0.79 16.95
CA VAL A 278 -11.24 2.07 16.42
C VAL A 278 -12.21 2.62 15.38
N MET A 279 -12.56 3.91 15.50
CA MET A 279 -13.34 4.61 14.48
C MET A 279 -12.46 4.98 13.28
N ASN A 280 -12.96 4.80 12.06
CA ASN A 280 -12.33 5.25 10.83
C ASN A 280 -13.29 6.17 10.06
N GLU A 281 -12.93 7.45 9.96
CA GLU A 281 -13.71 8.50 9.31
C GLU A 281 -13.13 8.83 7.92
N GLY A 282 -12.97 7.81 7.07
CA GLY A 282 -12.38 8.00 5.75
C GLY A 282 -10.86 8.20 5.75
N ASN A 283 -10.18 7.67 6.78
CA ASN A 283 -8.75 7.87 6.99
C ASN A 283 -7.94 6.68 6.47
N SER A 284 -6.85 6.96 5.77
CA SER A 284 -5.87 5.93 5.39
C SER A 284 -5.15 5.42 6.64
N ILE A 285 -4.81 4.13 6.64
CA ILE A 285 -4.17 3.43 7.75
C ILE A 285 -2.94 2.67 7.27
N ALA A 286 -2.04 2.31 8.19
CA ALA A 286 -0.90 1.45 7.89
C ALA A 286 -0.68 0.41 8.99
N LEU A 287 -0.59 -0.86 8.59
CA LEU A 287 -0.10 -1.94 9.44
C LEU A 287 1.41 -2.11 9.27
N PHE A 288 2.07 -2.47 10.36
CA PHE A 288 3.41 -3.05 10.34
C PHE A 288 3.53 -4.08 11.48
N GLY A 289 4.54 -4.93 11.42
CA GLY A 289 4.79 -5.96 12.42
C GLY A 289 6.25 -6.06 12.82
N ILE A 290 6.49 -6.54 14.04
CA ILE A 290 7.81 -6.88 14.59
C ILE A 290 7.66 -8.20 15.34
N GLY A 291 8.23 -9.28 14.80
CA GLY A 291 7.93 -10.65 15.22
C GLY A 291 6.43 -10.91 15.14
N GLU A 292 5.84 -11.37 16.26
CA GLU A 292 4.40 -11.65 16.36
C GLU A 292 3.57 -10.41 16.73
N LYS A 293 4.20 -9.28 17.05
CA LYS A 293 3.52 -8.05 17.45
C LYS A 293 3.05 -7.31 16.20
N ILE A 294 1.78 -6.91 16.19
CA ILE A 294 1.14 -6.16 15.10
C ILE A 294 0.77 -4.77 15.59
N PHE A 295 1.10 -3.77 14.78
CA PHE A 295 0.84 -2.37 15.07
C PHE A 295 0.03 -1.72 13.96
N LEU A 296 -0.72 -0.69 14.35
CA LEU A 296 -1.56 0.12 13.48
C LEU A 296 -1.20 1.59 13.67
N VAL A 297 -0.89 2.26 12.57
CA VAL A 297 -0.84 3.72 12.49
C VAL A 297 -2.17 4.20 11.93
N HIS A 298 -2.89 4.99 12.70
CA HIS A 298 -4.22 5.49 12.32
C HIS A 298 -4.48 6.88 12.89
N ASN A 299 -5.61 7.47 12.49
CA ASN A 299 -6.03 8.76 12.99
C ASN A 299 -7.09 8.66 14.09
N THR A 300 -7.11 9.66 14.96
CA THR A 300 -8.18 9.93 15.92
C THR A 300 -8.45 11.44 16.00
N ARG A 301 -9.49 11.80 16.74
CA ARG A 301 -9.87 13.18 17.07
C ARG A 301 -9.35 13.64 18.44
N GLU A 302 -8.52 12.84 19.14
CA GLU A 302 -8.21 13.02 20.56
C GLU A 302 -7.61 14.40 20.89
N ARG A 303 -6.63 14.87 20.11
CA ARG A 303 -5.94 16.14 20.36
C ARG A 303 -6.35 17.27 19.43
N ASN A 304 -7.15 16.97 18.41
CA ASN A 304 -7.74 17.97 17.53
C ASN A 304 -9.16 17.54 17.11
N PRO A 305 -10.17 17.77 17.98
CA PRO A 305 -11.50 17.19 17.82
C PRO A 305 -12.27 17.62 16.58
N GLN A 306 -11.90 18.77 15.99
CA GLN A 306 -12.57 19.32 14.82
C GLN A 306 -12.13 18.64 13.51
N GLU A 307 -10.97 17.99 13.52
CA GLU A 307 -10.38 17.39 12.33
C GLU A 307 -10.27 15.87 12.48
N SER A 308 -10.94 15.10 11.63
CA SER A 308 -10.89 13.62 11.67
C SER A 308 -9.49 13.04 11.43
N ARG A 309 -8.59 13.84 10.85
CA ARG A 309 -7.17 13.55 10.62
C ARG A 309 -6.26 14.39 11.51
N GLY A 310 -6.80 14.89 12.61
CA GLY A 310 -6.14 15.87 13.47
C GLY A 310 -5.11 15.27 14.43
N THR A 311 -5.20 13.98 14.74
CA THR A 311 -4.24 13.28 15.61
C THR A 311 -3.81 11.98 14.94
N LEU A 312 -2.51 11.73 14.84
CA LEU A 312 -1.91 10.49 14.34
C LEU A 312 -1.46 9.66 15.55
N VAL A 313 -1.86 8.40 15.57
CA VAL A 313 -1.71 7.51 16.73
C VAL A 313 -1.06 6.20 16.32
N LEU A 314 -0.25 5.65 17.21
CA LEU A 314 0.26 4.28 17.15
C LEU A 314 -0.52 3.41 18.14
N SER A 315 -1.08 2.31 17.64
CA SER A 315 -1.79 1.31 18.41
C SER A 315 -1.21 -0.09 18.20
N LYS A 316 -1.36 -0.98 19.18
CA LYS A 316 -0.95 -2.38 19.15
C LYS A 316 -2.16 -3.29 19.20
N LEU A 317 -2.15 -4.38 18.43
CA LEU A 317 -3.19 -5.40 18.50
C LEU A 317 -3.01 -6.27 19.75
N LEU A 318 -4.05 -6.36 20.59
CA LEU A 318 -4.14 -7.24 21.75
C LEU A 318 -5.55 -7.84 21.79
N ASP A 319 -5.66 -9.17 21.83
CA ASP A 319 -6.94 -9.90 21.90
C ASP A 319 -7.99 -9.40 20.87
N HIS A 320 -7.56 -9.23 19.62
CA HIS A 320 -8.38 -8.71 18.51
C HIS A 320 -8.86 -7.25 18.66
N GLN A 321 -8.31 -6.49 19.61
CA GLN A 321 -8.60 -5.07 19.82
C GLN A 321 -7.34 -4.22 19.69
N TRP A 322 -7.50 -2.95 19.30
CA TRP A 322 -6.39 -2.00 19.20
C TRP A 322 -6.23 -1.25 20.52
N LYS A 323 -5.09 -1.44 21.20
CA LYS A 323 -4.69 -0.64 22.36
C LYS A 323 -3.78 0.49 21.89
N GLN A 324 -4.20 1.73 22.12
CA GLN A 324 -3.36 2.90 21.85
C GLN A 324 -2.08 2.85 22.70
N ILE A 325 -0.94 3.06 22.06
CA ILE A 325 0.39 3.10 22.67
C ILE A 325 0.81 4.56 22.89
N THR A 326 0.74 5.37 21.83
CA THR A 326 1.12 6.78 21.91
C THR A 326 0.52 7.58 20.77
N ILE A 327 0.37 8.88 21.00
CA ILE A 327 0.19 9.86 19.93
C ILE A 327 1.56 10.06 19.26
N LEU A 328 1.58 9.99 17.93
CA LEU A 328 2.77 10.22 17.11
C LEU A 328 2.89 11.69 16.71
N ASP A 329 1.78 12.29 16.29
CA ASP A 329 1.75 13.69 15.86
C ASP A 329 0.33 14.29 15.93
N VAL A 330 0.24 15.61 15.93
CA VAL A 330 -1.02 16.37 15.97
C VAL A 330 -0.95 17.46 14.91
N ALA A 331 -1.94 17.49 14.02
CA ALA A 331 -2.03 18.52 13.01
C ALA A 331 -2.25 19.89 13.66
N GLN A 332 -1.36 20.83 13.37
CA GLN A 332 -1.44 22.21 13.86
C GLN A 332 -1.82 23.18 12.73
N GLY A 333 -2.49 24.28 13.05
CA GLY A 333 -2.82 25.32 12.09
C GLY A 333 -4.21 25.93 12.29
N LYS A 334 -4.55 26.91 11.46
CA LYS A 334 -5.89 27.54 11.42
C LYS A 334 -6.60 27.15 10.13
N ARG A 335 -7.90 26.86 10.26
CA ARG A 335 -8.71 26.40 9.14
C ARG A 335 -8.97 27.59 8.22
N GLU A 336 -8.25 27.63 7.12
CA GLU A 336 -8.31 28.67 6.11
C GLU A 336 -8.70 28.05 4.77
N LYS A 337 -9.33 28.84 3.89
CA LYS A 337 -9.74 28.37 2.57
C LYS A 337 -8.50 27.89 1.80
N GLY A 338 -8.52 26.62 1.38
CA GLY A 338 -7.43 26.03 0.60
C GLY A 338 -6.26 25.46 1.42
N LYS A 339 -6.29 25.54 2.76
CA LYS A 339 -5.31 24.88 3.62
C LYS A 339 -5.94 23.66 4.29
N SER A 340 -5.18 22.57 4.34
CA SER A 340 -5.56 21.36 5.07
C SER A 340 -4.90 21.36 6.45
N ILE A 341 -5.63 20.93 7.48
CA ILE A 341 -5.10 20.63 8.81
C ILE A 341 -5.22 19.14 8.98
N GLU A 342 -4.15 18.41 8.66
CA GLU A 342 -4.17 16.96 8.70
C GLU A 342 -2.77 16.37 8.91
N VAL A 343 -2.72 15.28 9.67
CA VAL A 343 -1.60 14.34 9.72
C VAL A 343 -2.10 13.03 9.14
N SER A 344 -1.89 12.81 7.84
CA SER A 344 -2.68 11.85 7.07
C SER A 344 -1.86 10.93 6.18
N TYR A 345 -2.48 9.85 5.71
CA TYR A 345 -1.87 8.90 4.78
C TYR A 345 -0.52 8.36 5.28
N PRO A 346 -0.51 7.69 6.45
CA PRO A 346 0.71 7.10 6.98
C PRO A 346 1.16 5.90 6.12
N THR A 347 2.46 5.73 5.99
CA THR A 347 3.11 4.52 5.50
C THR A 347 4.14 4.13 6.55
N ALA A 348 4.15 2.86 6.96
CA ALA A 348 5.05 2.34 7.98
C ALA A 348 5.77 1.11 7.46
N ILE A 349 7.07 1.00 7.75
CA ILE A 349 7.87 -0.21 7.56
C ILE A 349 8.71 -0.47 8.81
N SER A 350 9.11 -1.73 9.01
CA SER A 350 10.09 -2.09 10.03
C SER A 350 11.11 -3.07 9.46
N ASN A 351 12.33 -3.02 9.98
CA ASN A 351 13.37 -4.02 9.71
C ASN A 351 13.66 -4.92 10.94
N GLY A 352 12.84 -4.84 11.99
CA GLY A 352 13.01 -5.58 13.23
C GLY A 352 13.78 -4.82 14.32
N GLU A 353 14.60 -3.84 13.94
CA GLU A 353 15.31 -2.94 14.87
C GLU A 353 14.68 -1.55 14.89
N TRP A 354 14.41 -1.02 13.70
CA TRP A 354 13.86 0.30 13.47
C TRP A 354 12.45 0.20 12.88
N VAL A 355 11.65 1.21 13.19
CA VAL A 355 10.38 1.51 12.53
C VAL A 355 10.50 2.88 11.90
N ASP A 356 10.13 2.98 10.64
CA ASP A 356 10.06 4.23 9.90
C ASP A 356 8.62 4.47 9.47
N ILE A 357 8.09 5.63 9.86
CA ILE A 357 6.73 6.08 9.53
C ILE A 357 6.84 7.39 8.79
N ILE A 358 6.29 7.45 7.58
CA ILE A 358 6.14 8.71 6.84
C ILE A 358 4.67 9.03 6.60
N TYR A 359 4.31 10.30 6.64
CA TYR A 359 2.92 10.74 6.48
C TYR A 359 2.87 12.17 5.96
N THR A 360 1.71 12.55 5.44
CA THR A 360 1.45 13.91 4.98
C THR A 360 1.15 14.82 6.17
N TYR A 361 1.88 15.94 6.27
CA TYR A 361 1.61 16.97 7.26
C TYR A 361 1.04 18.21 6.56
N ASN A 362 -0.24 18.51 6.80
CA ASN A 362 -0.99 19.66 6.27
C ASN A 362 -0.89 19.84 4.75
N ARG A 363 -0.57 18.77 4.02
CA ARG A 363 -0.22 18.78 2.59
C ARG A 363 0.95 19.69 2.20
N SER A 364 1.71 20.23 3.17
CA SER A 364 2.84 21.12 2.91
C SER A 364 4.15 20.36 2.76
N HIS A 365 4.31 19.27 3.52
CA HIS A 365 5.48 18.40 3.46
C HIS A 365 5.12 16.97 3.87
N ILE A 366 6.08 16.06 3.69
CA ILE A 366 6.01 14.71 4.24
C ILE A 366 6.87 14.69 5.50
N ALA A 367 6.25 14.33 6.62
CA ALA A 367 6.95 14.12 7.89
C ALA A 367 7.47 12.68 7.98
N HIS A 368 8.53 12.47 8.75
CA HIS A 368 9.19 11.19 8.98
C HIS A 368 9.48 11.02 10.46
N ILE A 369 8.92 9.97 11.04
CA ILE A 369 9.22 9.50 12.38
C ILE A 369 10.04 8.21 12.25
N ARG A 370 11.16 8.14 12.97
CA ARG A 370 11.96 6.92 13.10
C ARG A 370 12.21 6.62 14.57
N PHE A 371 11.97 5.39 14.99
CA PHE A 371 12.29 4.95 16.35
C PHE A 371 12.72 3.49 16.38
N ASN A 372 13.48 3.11 17.40
CA ASN A 372 13.91 1.73 17.57
C ASN A 372 12.99 0.92 18.49
N THR A 373 13.21 -0.39 18.55
CA THR A 373 12.42 -1.32 19.38
C THR A 373 12.47 -0.99 20.87
N GLN A 374 13.59 -0.46 21.38
CA GLN A 374 13.70 -0.06 22.77
C GLN A 374 12.77 1.12 23.11
N TRP A 375 12.74 2.16 22.28
CA TRP A 375 11.78 3.26 22.46
C TRP A 375 10.33 2.76 22.44
N LEU A 376 10.01 1.82 21.55
CA LEU A 376 8.67 1.25 21.44
C LEU A 376 8.28 0.41 22.67
N LYS A 377 9.24 -0.21 23.36
CA LYS A 377 9.00 -0.93 24.63
C LYS A 377 8.67 0.02 25.77
N GLU A 378 9.38 1.14 25.86
CA GLU A 378 9.18 2.15 26.92
C GLU A 378 7.82 2.84 26.84
N LYS A 379 7.11 2.73 25.72
CA LYS A 379 5.76 3.28 25.53
C LYS A 379 4.61 2.29 25.79
N GLN A 380 4.88 0.98 25.87
CA GLN A 380 3.87 -0.07 26.02
C GLN A 380 3.50 -0.31 27.48
#